data_AF-A0A955MH64-F1
#
_entry.id   AF-A0A955MH64-F1
#
_cell.length_a   1.000
_cell.length_b   1.000
_cell.length_c   1.000
_cell.angle_alpha   90.00
_cell.angle_beta   90.00
_cell.angle_gamma   90.00
#
_symmetry.space_group_name_H-M   'P 1'
#
loop_
_entity.id
_entity.type
_entity.pdbx_description
1 polymer ?
#
loop_
_entity_poly.entity_id
_entity_poly.type
_entity_poly.pdbx_seq_one_letter_code
_entity_poly.pdbx_strand_id
1 'polypeptide(L)'
;MKKLLLLVISFIFAASTVSAFLNEVAVLSKEEVVKLSNERLVEVYIDAKIEIDASKTFHTRAGFNSPKEYDKYKELLAFIVVLRQEMKKRDLEAPPVDEWLR
;
A
#
# COMPACT_ATOMS: atom_id res chain seq x y z
N MET A 1 7.59 5.22 -49.00
CA MET A 1 8.36 4.64 -47.87
C MET A 1 8.44 5.56 -46.65
N LYS A 2 8.66 6.88 -46.80
CA LYS A 2 8.66 7.85 -45.68
C LYS A 2 7.37 7.86 -44.83
N LYS A 3 6.20 7.65 -45.44
CA LYS A 3 4.89 7.60 -44.75
C LYS A 3 4.70 6.35 -43.88
N LEU A 4 5.34 5.23 -44.23
CA LEU A 4 5.28 3.99 -43.44
C LEU A 4 6.19 4.10 -42.20
N LEU A 5 7.34 4.78 -42.34
CA LEU A 5 8.29 5.03 -41.25
C LEU A 5 7.68 5.92 -40.15
N LEU A 6 6.91 6.94 -40.55
CA LEU A 6 6.19 7.83 -39.63
C LEU A 6 5.11 7.11 -38.82
N LEU A 7 4.48 6.08 -39.39
CA LEU A 7 3.40 5.34 -38.74
C LEU A 7 3.95 4.37 -37.68
N VAL A 8 5.14 3.80 -37.92
CA VAL A 8 5.85 2.94 -36.95
C VAL A 8 6.40 3.76 -35.78
N ILE A 9 6.88 4.99 -36.03
CA ILE A 9 7.39 5.88 -34.96
C ILE A 9 6.25 6.37 -34.06
N SER A 10 5.07 6.62 -34.61
CA SER A 10 3.87 7.00 -33.83
C SER A 10 3.39 5.89 -32.90
N PHE A 11 3.54 4.62 -33.31
CA PHE A 11 3.10 3.47 -32.52
C PHE A 11 4.00 3.20 -31.30
N ILE A 12 5.27 3.63 -31.34
CA ILE A 12 6.23 3.44 -30.23
C ILE A 12 5.98 4.44 -29.09
N PHE A 13 5.45 5.63 -29.37
CA PHE A 13 5.11 6.62 -28.33
C PHE A 13 3.82 6.30 -27.56
N ALA A 14 3.03 5.33 -28.01
CA ALA A 14 1.84 4.83 -27.30
C ALA A 14 2.15 3.68 -26.33
N ALA A 15 3.41 3.24 -26.25
CA ALA A 15 3.84 2.22 -25.31
C ALA A 15 3.88 2.79 -23.89
N SER A 16 2.72 2.74 -23.23
CA SER A 16 2.55 2.47 -21.80
C SER A 16 3.46 3.25 -20.86
N THR A 17 2.92 4.36 -20.32
CA THR A 17 3.28 4.81 -18.98
C THR A 17 2.87 3.71 -17.99
N VAL A 18 3.76 2.75 -17.73
CA VAL A 18 3.65 1.88 -16.57
C VAL A 18 3.81 2.81 -15.37
N SER A 19 2.68 3.20 -14.78
CA SER A 19 2.67 3.85 -13.49
C SER A 19 3.17 2.83 -12.49
N ALA A 20 4.46 2.90 -12.16
CA ALA A 20 5.05 2.18 -11.05
C ALA A 20 4.51 2.77 -9.74
N PHE A 21 3.22 2.57 -9.47
CA PHE A 21 2.72 2.69 -8.12
C PHE A 21 3.26 1.47 -7.38
N LEU A 22 4.35 1.68 -6.64
CA LEU A 22 4.74 0.85 -5.51
C LEU A 22 3.46 0.36 -4.83
N ASN A 23 3.29 -0.96 -4.79
CA ASN A 23 2.07 -1.67 -4.37
C ASN A 23 1.30 -0.91 -3.29
N GLU A 24 0.34 -0.08 -3.70
CA GLU A 24 -0.42 0.73 -2.76
C GLU A 24 -1.34 -0.24 -2.01
N VAL A 25 -1.01 -0.55 -0.76
CA VAL A 25 -1.85 -1.39 0.09
C VAL A 25 -3.24 -0.78 0.08
N ALA A 26 -4.20 -1.49 -0.53
CA ALA A 26 -5.56 -1.00 -0.64
C ALA A 26 -6.13 -0.84 0.77
N VAL A 27 -6.32 0.42 1.20
CA VAL A 27 -6.90 0.74 2.50
C VAL A 27 -8.38 0.37 2.46
N LEU A 28 -8.73 -0.75 3.09
CA LEU A 28 -10.11 -1.24 3.14
C LEU A 28 -10.93 -0.44 4.14
N SER A 29 -12.22 -0.24 3.82
CA SER A 29 -13.19 0.28 4.77
C SER A 29 -13.41 -0.71 5.93
N LYS A 30 -13.98 -0.22 7.03
CA LYS A 30 -14.29 -1.06 8.19
C LYS A 30 -15.24 -2.21 7.81
N GLU A 31 -16.21 -1.94 6.95
CA GLU A 31 -17.19 -2.89 6.46
C GLU A 31 -16.53 -4.00 5.62
N GLU A 32 -15.47 -3.69 4.90
CA GLU A 32 -14.67 -4.65 4.15
C GLU A 32 -13.76 -5.47 5.06
N VAL A 33 -13.14 -4.84 6.07
CA VAL A 33 -12.30 -5.55 7.06
C VAL A 33 -13.08 -6.63 7.80
N VAL A 34 -14.34 -6.35 8.19
CA VAL A 34 -15.20 -7.33 8.88
C VAL A 34 -15.50 -8.55 8.01
N LYS A 35 -15.47 -8.41 6.67
CA LYS A 35 -15.73 -9.52 5.74
C LYS A 35 -14.53 -10.42 5.48
N LEU A 36 -13.33 -10.02 5.92
CA LEU A 36 -12.12 -10.82 5.73
C LEU A 36 -12.21 -12.13 6.53
N SER A 37 -11.60 -13.19 6.00
CA SER A 37 -11.31 -14.39 6.79
C SER A 37 -10.23 -14.08 7.83
N ASN A 38 -10.04 -14.96 8.81
CA ASN A 38 -9.02 -14.76 9.84
C ASN A 38 -7.60 -14.76 9.23
N GLU A 39 -7.34 -15.68 8.30
CA GLU A 39 -6.08 -15.77 7.57
C GLU A 39 -5.82 -14.50 6.78
N ARG A 40 -6.83 -14.03 6.02
CA ARG A 40 -6.68 -12.83 5.22
C ARG A 40 -6.53 -11.57 6.08
N LEU A 41 -7.19 -11.51 7.23
CA LEU A 41 -7.05 -10.41 8.18
C LEU A 41 -5.61 -10.30 8.71
N VAL A 42 -4.98 -11.43 9.02
CA VAL A 42 -3.57 -11.50 9.44
C VAL A 42 -2.65 -11.07 8.30
N GLU A 43 -2.85 -11.59 7.09
CA GLU A 43 -2.04 -11.21 5.91
C GLU A 43 -2.11 -9.71 5.63
N VAL A 44 -3.33 -9.15 5.56
CA VAL A 44 -3.53 -7.72 5.30
C VAL A 44 -2.92 -6.86 6.41
N TYR A 45 -2.97 -7.33 7.67
CA TYR A 45 -2.28 -6.67 8.78
C TYR A 45 -0.76 -6.67 8.58
N ILE A 46 -0.16 -7.80 8.17
CA ILE A 46 1.28 -7.89 7.89
C ILE A 46 1.65 -6.94 6.75
N ASP A 47 0.92 -6.96 5.64
CA ASP A 47 1.17 -6.10 4.47
C ASP A 47 1.14 -4.62 4.86
N ALA A 48 0.11 -4.20 5.61
CA ALA A 48 -0.01 -2.82 6.07
C ALA A 48 1.15 -2.42 7.02
N LYS A 49 1.64 -3.36 7.84
CA LYS A 49 2.79 -3.15 8.72
C LYS A 49 4.12 -3.07 7.99
N ILE A 50 4.27 -3.78 6.87
CA ILE A 50 5.45 -3.65 6.00
C ILE A 50 5.42 -2.28 5.31
N GLU A 51 4.27 -1.88 4.78
CA GLU A 51 4.13 -0.61 4.05
C GLU A 51 4.37 0.60 4.97
N ILE A 52 3.91 0.56 6.22
CA ILE A 52 4.16 1.66 7.16
C ILE A 52 5.65 1.78 7.50
N ASP A 53 6.37 0.66 7.58
CA ASP A 53 7.81 0.65 7.85
C ASP A 53 8.62 1.16 6.65
N ALA A 54 8.26 0.71 5.45
CA ALA A 54 8.80 1.25 4.20
C ALA A 54 8.57 2.77 4.11
N SER A 55 7.33 3.21 4.37
CA SER A 55 6.98 4.63 4.37
C SER A 55 7.80 5.43 5.38
N LYS A 56 7.97 4.95 6.62
CA LYS A 56 8.85 5.59 7.60
C LYS A 56 10.28 5.69 7.09
N THR A 57 10.82 4.62 6.51
CA THR A 57 12.19 4.59 5.98
C THR A 57 12.41 5.64 4.89
N PHE A 58 11.46 5.79 3.96
CA PHE A 58 11.52 6.81 2.92
C PHE A 58 11.42 8.23 3.50
N HIS A 59 10.44 8.49 4.37
CA HIS A 59 10.17 9.84 4.88
C HIS A 59 11.12 10.28 6.01
N THR A 60 11.84 9.35 6.67
CA THR A 60 12.84 9.72 7.70
C THR A 60 13.98 10.56 7.11
N ARG A 61 14.32 10.35 5.83
CA ARG A 61 15.41 11.06 5.16
C ARG A 61 14.95 12.33 4.45
N ALA A 62 13.75 12.32 3.86
CA ALA A 62 13.26 13.41 3.01
C ALA A 62 12.19 14.30 3.67
N GLY A 63 11.58 13.84 4.77
CA GLY A 63 10.31 14.40 5.26
C GLY A 63 9.13 14.04 4.35
N PHE A 64 7.92 14.43 4.74
CA PHE A 64 6.76 14.41 3.84
C PHE A 64 6.82 15.60 2.90
N ASN A 65 6.86 15.34 1.58
CA ASN A 65 7.03 16.39 0.58
C ASN A 65 5.70 17.07 0.24
N SER A 66 4.57 16.47 0.63
CA SER A 66 3.25 17.08 0.48
C SER A 66 2.30 16.71 1.61
N PRO A 67 1.30 17.57 1.92
CA PRO A 67 0.21 17.22 2.83
C PRO A 67 -0.50 15.92 2.45
N LYS A 68 -0.63 15.64 1.15
CA LYS A 68 -1.26 14.43 0.62
C LYS A 68 -0.51 13.15 1.03
N GLU A 69 0.82 13.16 1.01
CA GLU A 69 1.62 12.01 1.47
C GLU A 69 1.44 11.77 2.97
N TYR A 70 1.40 12.84 3.76
CA TYR A 70 1.14 12.76 5.19
C TYR A 70 -0.28 12.26 5.50
N ASP A 71 -1.28 12.69 4.73
CA ASP A 71 -2.66 12.19 4.85
C ASP A 71 -2.75 10.69 4.55
N LYS A 72 -2.10 10.22 3.48
CA LYS A 72 -2.00 8.78 3.19
C LYS A 72 -1.31 8.00 4.30
N TYR A 73 -0.25 8.55 4.89
CA TYR A 73 0.43 7.93 6.03
C TYR A 73 -0.50 7.79 7.24
N LYS A 74 -1.31 8.82 7.54
CA LYS A 74 -2.33 8.75 8.60
C LYS A 74 -3.43 7.74 8.28
N GLU A 75 -3.88 7.66 7.02
CA GLU A 75 -4.88 6.68 6.58
C GLU A 75 -4.38 5.25 6.79
N LEU A 76 -3.12 4.97 6.44
CA LEU A 76 -2.51 3.67 6.67
C LEU A 76 -2.38 3.34 8.17
N LEU A 77 -2.01 4.31 9.00
CA LEU A 77 -2.00 4.13 10.46
C LEU A 77 -3.38 3.80 11.01
N ALA A 78 -4.41 4.55 10.58
CA ALA A 78 -5.79 4.30 10.98
C ALA A 78 -6.26 2.91 10.54
N PHE A 79 -5.90 2.50 9.33
CA PHE A 79 -6.21 1.17 8.80
C PHE A 79 -5.61 0.05 9.66
N ILE A 80 -4.33 0.16 10.04
CA ILE A 80 -3.67 -0.79 10.95
C ILE A 80 -4.42 -0.90 12.28
N VAL A 81 -4.93 0.22 12.82
CA VAL A 81 -5.72 0.22 14.06
C VAL A 81 -7.03 -0.55 13.86
N VAL A 82 -7.73 -0.34 12.75
CA VAL A 82 -8.98 -1.06 12.44
C VAL A 82 -8.74 -2.57 12.32
N LEU A 83 -7.67 -2.99 11.63
CA LEU A 83 -7.28 -4.40 11.54
C LEU A 83 -7.00 -4.98 12.92
N ARG A 84 -6.20 -4.29 13.76
CA ARG A 84 -5.89 -4.72 15.15
C ARG A 84 -7.14 -4.84 16.02
N GLN A 85 -8.10 -3.92 15.88
CA GLN A 85 -9.36 -3.98 16.61
C GLN A 85 -10.19 -5.21 16.21
N GLU A 86 -10.27 -5.51 14.90
CA GLU A 86 -10.99 -6.68 14.42
C GLU A 86 -10.28 -7.98 14.82
N MET A 87 -8.95 -8.04 14.77
CA MET A 87 -8.18 -9.19 15.27
C MET A 87 -8.44 -9.43 16.76
N LYS A 88 -8.39 -8.37 17.58
CA LYS A 88 -8.70 -8.45 19.01
C LYS A 88 -10.12 -8.94 19.27
N LYS A 89 -11.10 -8.46 18.49
CA LYS A 89 -12.51 -8.90 18.60
C LYS A 89 -12.68 -10.40 18.31
N ARG A 90 -11.82 -10.95 17.44
CA ARG A 90 -11.82 -12.36 17.04
C ARG A 90 -10.87 -13.23 17.86
N ASP A 91 -10.25 -12.68 18.91
CA ASP A 91 -9.24 -13.35 19.72
C ASP A 91 -8.06 -13.88 18.88
N LEU A 92 -7.70 -13.16 17.81
CA LEU A 92 -6.56 -13.46 16.96
C LEU A 92 -5.32 -12.75 17.49
N GLU A 93 -4.26 -13.53 17.70
CA GLU A 93 -2.95 -12.97 18.03
C GLU A 93 -2.38 -12.23 16.83
N ALA A 94 -1.99 -10.98 17.05
CA ALA A 94 -1.46 -10.14 15.99
C ALA A 94 0.06 -10.30 15.90
N PRO A 95 0.60 -10.68 14.72
CA PRO A 95 2.02 -10.92 14.54
C PRO A 95 2.90 -9.73 14.99
N PRO A 96 4.05 -9.98 15.64
CA PRO A 96 4.97 -8.93 16.09
C PRO A 96 5.83 -8.42 14.94
N VAL A 97 5.21 -7.92 13.87
CA VAL A 97 5.90 -7.49 12.63
C VAL A 97 6.97 -6.41 12.91
N ASP A 98 6.71 -5.50 13.84
CA ASP A 98 7.67 -4.46 14.24
C ASP A 98 8.97 -5.01 14.84
N GLU A 99 8.93 -6.21 15.42
CA GLU A 99 10.11 -6.88 15.98
C GLU A 99 10.88 -7.65 14.89
N TRP A 100 10.18 -8.15 13.88
CA TRP A 100 10.78 -8.90 12.76
C TRP A 100 11.48 -8.02 11.73
N LEU A 101 11.09 -6.74 11.62
CA LEU A 101 11.66 -5.79 10.66
C LEU A 101 12.81 -4.94 11.24
N ARG A 102 13.18 -5.14 12.51
CA ARG A 102 14.33 -4.46 13.16
C ARG A 102 15.64 -5.22 12.94
#